data_AF-A0A920SMW3-F1
#
_entry.id   AF-A0A920SMW3-F1
#
_cell.length_a   1.000
_cell.length_b   1.000
_cell.length_c   1.000
_cell.angle_alpha   90.00
_cell.angle_beta   90.00
_cell.angle_gamma   90.00
#
_symmetry.space_group_name_H-M   'P 1'
#
loop_
_entity.id
_entity.type
_entity.pdbx_description
1 polymer ?
#
loop_
_entity_poly.entity_id
_entity_poly.type
_entity_poly.pdbx_seq_one_letter_code
_entity_poly.pdbx_strand_id
1 'polypeptide(L)'
;MNGKLRIVKIAMGVLLLIGTASYVYTAPYPGNQGLQRTPGVIIGGTETPAPADFSTVNDVGGNLLMKFSGFPPFVIYLSYVGTPEGVITATRPDGGYWAQRVRDGGKDGWLRIGDARYAMQATEIVGDARCRCSNYTRQNPHADGHSGGWA
;
A
#
# COMPACT_ATOMS: atom_id res chain seq x y z
N MET A 1 20.78 -38.48 -23.26
CA MET A 1 19.59 -37.60 -23.12
C MET A 1 19.22 -37.09 -24.51
N ASN A 2 18.04 -37.44 -25.03
CA ASN A 2 17.68 -37.16 -26.45
C ASN A 2 17.60 -35.65 -26.73
N GLY A 3 18.20 -35.20 -27.85
CA GLY A 3 18.26 -33.78 -28.23
C GLY A 3 16.89 -33.08 -28.25
N LYS A 4 15.83 -33.80 -28.64
CA LYS A 4 14.45 -33.31 -28.59
C LYS A 4 13.97 -32.98 -27.17
N LEU A 5 14.31 -33.81 -26.19
CA LEU A 5 13.93 -33.61 -24.78
C LEU A 5 14.68 -32.41 -24.15
N ARG A 6 15.92 -32.15 -24.59
CA ARG A 6 16.69 -30.97 -24.16
C ARG A 6 16.06 -29.67 -24.69
N ILE A 7 15.65 -29.65 -25.96
CA ILE A 7 14.97 -28.48 -26.57
C ILE A 7 13.64 -28.20 -25.87
N VAL A 8 12.83 -29.23 -25.60
CA VAL A 8 11.54 -29.07 -24.89
C VAL A 8 11.72 -28.46 -23.50
N LYS A 9 12.73 -28.90 -22.73
CA LYS A 9 13.02 -28.34 -21.40
C LYS A 9 13.44 -26.87 -21.45
N ILE A 10 14.27 -26.50 -22.43
CA ILE A 10 14.69 -25.11 -22.63
C ILE A 10 13.49 -24.24 -23.01
N ALA A 11 12.66 -24.70 -23.97
CA ALA A 11 11.46 -23.98 -24.39
C ALA A 11 10.49 -23.76 -23.21
N MET A 12 10.27 -24.79 -22.39
CA MET A 12 9.45 -24.67 -21.18
C MET A 12 10.03 -23.67 -20.16
N GLY A 13 11.35 -23.70 -19.95
CA GLY A 13 12.00 -22.74 -19.05
C GLY A 13 11.85 -21.30 -19.53
N VAL A 14 12.01 -21.06 -20.83
CA VAL A 14 11.83 -19.74 -21.44
C VAL A 14 10.38 -19.26 -21.34
N LEU A 15 9.40 -20.12 -21.62
CA LEU A 15 7.98 -19.78 -21.49
C LEU A 15 7.62 -19.40 -20.05
N LEU A 16 8.15 -20.14 -19.07
CA LEU A 16 7.88 -19.87 -17.65
C LEU A 16 8.52 -18.56 -17.18
N LEU A 17 9.74 -18.27 -17.64
CA LEU A 17 10.40 -16.99 -17.42
C LEU A 17 9.62 -15.82 -18.03
N ILE A 18 9.21 -15.94 -19.30
CA ILE A 18 8.43 -14.89 -19.98
C ILE A 18 7.10 -14.68 -19.25
N GLY A 19 6.36 -15.75 -18.94
CA GLY A 19 5.10 -15.66 -18.22
C GLY A 19 5.24 -14.99 -16.85
N THR A 20 6.29 -15.34 -16.10
CA THR A 20 6.56 -14.75 -14.78
C THR A 20 6.93 -13.27 -14.90
N ALA A 21 7.84 -12.92 -15.82
CA ALA A 21 8.22 -11.54 -16.06
C ALA A 21 7.00 -10.72 -16.51
N SER A 22 6.24 -11.20 -17.50
CA SER A 22 5.01 -10.55 -17.96
C SER A 22 4.04 -10.31 -16.81
N TYR A 23 3.78 -11.31 -15.96
CA TYR A 23 2.93 -11.15 -14.79
C TYR A 23 3.49 -10.11 -13.82
N VAL A 24 4.79 -10.15 -13.48
CA VAL A 24 5.40 -9.16 -12.59
C VAL A 24 5.27 -7.74 -13.13
N TYR A 25 5.31 -7.53 -14.46
CA TYR A 25 5.19 -6.19 -15.06
C TYR A 25 3.75 -5.74 -15.32
N THR A 26 2.80 -6.66 -15.52
CA THR A 26 1.40 -6.32 -15.86
C THR A 26 0.41 -6.58 -14.74
N ALA A 27 0.83 -7.24 -13.65
CA ALA A 27 -0.05 -7.54 -12.54
C ALA A 27 -0.72 -6.26 -12.03
N PRO A 28 -2.03 -6.30 -11.76
CA PRO A 28 -2.84 -5.13 -11.47
C PRO A 28 -2.65 -4.66 -10.02
N TYR A 29 -1.40 -4.45 -9.59
CA TYR A 29 -1.12 -3.81 -8.31
C TYR A 29 -0.88 -2.30 -8.49
N PRO A 30 -1.20 -1.48 -7.47
CA PRO A 30 -1.22 -0.01 -7.59
C PRO A 30 0.10 0.61 -8.06
N GLY A 31 1.23 -0.08 -7.84
CA GLY A 31 2.55 0.33 -8.33
C GLY A 31 2.74 0.22 -9.84
N ASN A 32 2.27 -0.87 -10.46
CA ASN A 32 2.39 -1.11 -11.91
C ASN A 32 1.33 -0.37 -12.71
N GLN A 33 0.17 -0.12 -12.11
CA GLN A 33 -0.92 0.64 -12.73
C GLN A 33 -0.67 2.16 -12.74
N GLY A 34 0.56 2.61 -12.46
CA GLY A 34 0.91 4.03 -12.44
C GLY A 34 0.28 4.83 -11.29
N LEU A 35 -0.68 4.28 -10.54
CA LEU A 35 -1.38 4.96 -9.43
C LEU A 35 -0.41 5.44 -8.34
N GLN A 36 0.66 4.69 -8.06
CA GLN A 36 1.72 5.15 -7.14
C GLN A 36 2.81 6.02 -7.81
N ARG A 37 2.85 6.10 -9.14
CA ARG A 37 3.90 6.80 -9.92
C ARG A 37 3.43 8.12 -10.55
N THR A 38 2.12 8.33 -10.67
CA THR A 38 1.49 9.63 -10.96
C THR A 38 0.71 10.07 -9.73
N PRO A 39 1.39 10.47 -8.64
CA PRO A 39 0.68 11.07 -7.51
C PRO A 39 -0.05 12.32 -8.00
N GLY A 40 -1.37 12.24 -8.10
CA GLY A 40 -2.20 13.41 -8.35
C GLY A 40 -1.96 14.45 -7.24
N VAL A 41 -2.18 15.73 -7.55
CA VAL A 41 -2.11 16.81 -6.55
C VAL A 41 -3.45 17.03 -5.83
N ILE A 42 -4.50 16.30 -6.22
CA ILE A 42 -5.87 16.43 -5.68
C ILE A 42 -6.26 15.09 -5.05
N ILE A 43 -6.64 15.11 -3.78
CA ILE A 43 -7.12 13.93 -3.04
C ILE A 43 -8.64 13.69 -3.23
N GLY A 44 -9.41 14.75 -3.53
CA GLY A 44 -10.87 14.68 -3.70
C GLY A 44 -11.59 14.31 -2.41
N GLY A 45 -12.81 13.78 -2.53
CA GLY A 45 -13.62 13.28 -1.41
C GLY A 45 -14.31 14.37 -0.58
N THR A 46 -15.21 13.91 0.29
CA THR A 46 -16.03 14.70 1.19
C THR A 46 -15.34 14.84 2.54
N GLU A 47 -15.11 16.07 2.98
CA GLU A 47 -14.53 16.34 4.29
C GLU A 47 -15.46 15.83 5.40
N THR A 48 -14.93 14.92 6.22
CA THR A 48 -15.70 14.19 7.22
C THR A 48 -14.96 14.28 8.55
N PRO A 49 -15.67 14.53 9.67
CA PRO A 49 -15.08 14.40 11.00
C PRO A 49 -14.49 13.01 11.21
N ALA A 50 -13.40 12.92 11.98
CA ALA A 50 -12.83 11.62 12.34
C ALA A 50 -13.87 10.79 13.12
N PRO A 51 -14.08 9.52 12.76
CA PRO A 51 -14.94 8.63 13.53
C PRO A 51 -14.31 8.39 14.92
N ALA A 52 -15.16 8.06 15.90
CA ALA A 52 -14.70 7.67 17.23
C ALA A 52 -13.93 6.34 17.23
N ASP A 53 -14.12 5.52 16.18
CA ASP A 53 -13.46 4.24 15.97
C ASP A 53 -13.20 4.04 14.47
N PHE A 54 -11.93 4.03 14.06
CA PHE A 54 -11.54 3.82 12.67
C PHE A 54 -11.61 2.34 12.25
N SER A 55 -11.83 1.38 13.16
CA SER A 55 -12.04 -0.01 12.74
C SER A 55 -13.26 -0.18 11.82
N THR A 56 -14.23 0.76 11.92
CA THR A 56 -15.41 0.85 11.05
C THR A 56 -15.10 1.09 9.57
N VAL A 57 -13.90 1.60 9.25
CA VAL A 57 -13.52 1.88 7.85
C VAL A 57 -12.98 0.66 7.11
N ASN A 58 -12.71 -0.45 7.83
CA ASN A 58 -12.16 -1.67 7.22
C ASN A 58 -13.12 -2.29 6.19
N ASP A 59 -14.42 -2.08 6.35
CA ASP A 59 -15.46 -2.61 5.45
C ASP A 59 -15.58 -1.83 4.13
N VAL A 60 -14.96 -0.64 4.03
CA VAL A 60 -15.01 0.21 2.81
C VAL A 60 -14.19 -0.40 1.67
N GLY A 61 -13.16 -1.19 2.00
CA GLY A 61 -12.28 -1.85 1.04
C GLY A 61 -11.39 -0.88 0.24
N GLY A 62 -10.42 -1.46 -0.49
CA GLY A 62 -9.48 -0.72 -1.33
C GLY A 62 -8.33 -0.04 -0.56
N ASN A 63 -7.53 0.74 -1.28
CA ASN A 63 -6.42 1.50 -0.68
C ASN A 63 -6.91 2.82 -0.10
N LEU A 64 -6.29 3.26 0.99
CA LEU A 64 -6.39 4.66 1.40
C LEU A 64 -5.59 5.55 0.45
N LEU A 65 -6.00 6.80 0.34
CA LEU A 65 -5.22 7.86 -0.29
C LEU A 65 -4.70 8.79 0.80
N MET A 66 -3.40 9.06 0.81
CA MET A 66 -2.75 9.94 1.77
C MET A 66 -2.11 11.11 1.04
N LYS A 67 -2.34 12.33 1.52
CA LYS A 67 -1.72 13.53 0.98
C LYS A 67 -1.18 14.39 2.10
N PHE A 68 0.14 14.58 2.15
CA PHE A 68 0.75 15.52 3.09
C PHE A 68 0.50 16.97 2.71
N SER A 69 0.42 17.82 3.73
CA SER A 69 0.52 19.27 3.58
C SER A 69 1.91 19.69 3.11
N GLY A 70 1.99 20.80 2.38
CA GLY A 70 3.25 21.35 1.84
C GLY A 70 3.68 20.76 0.49
N PHE A 71 4.92 21.04 0.08
CA PHE A 71 5.46 20.69 -1.24
C PHE A 71 6.52 19.56 -1.14
N PRO A 72 6.55 18.59 -2.08
CA PRO A 72 5.58 18.38 -3.16
C PRO A 72 4.26 17.76 -2.65
N PRO A 73 3.08 18.15 -3.20
CA PRO A 73 1.77 17.83 -2.65
C PRO A 73 1.20 16.52 -3.21
N PHE A 74 1.98 15.45 -3.13
CA PHE A 74 1.67 14.17 -3.76
C PHE A 74 0.65 13.36 -2.96
N VAL A 75 -0.31 12.76 -3.68
CA VAL A 75 -1.23 11.75 -3.16
C VAL A 75 -0.63 10.36 -3.31
N ILE A 76 -0.58 9.60 -2.21
CA ILE A 76 0.00 8.27 -2.11
C ILE A 76 -1.12 7.26 -1.85
N TYR A 77 -1.10 6.14 -2.56
CA TYR A 77 -2.01 5.03 -2.32
C TYR A 77 -1.36 4.03 -1.39
N LEU A 78 -2.04 3.71 -0.28
CA LEU A 78 -1.51 2.80 0.72
C LEU A 78 -2.57 1.79 1.16
N SER A 79 -2.10 0.57 1.40
CA SER A 79 -2.82 -0.43 2.18
C SER A 79 -2.97 0.03 3.63
N TYR A 80 -4.04 -0.37 4.31
CA TYR A 80 -4.27 -0.05 5.72
C TYR A 80 -5.10 -1.04 6.51
N VAL A 81 -5.03 -0.86 7.82
CA VAL A 81 -6.03 -1.33 8.78
C VAL A 81 -6.47 -0.18 9.66
N GLY A 82 -7.77 -0.01 9.82
CA GLY A 82 -8.38 0.86 10.83
C GLY A 82 -8.37 0.20 12.21
N THR A 83 -8.02 0.97 13.23
CA THR A 83 -8.04 0.62 14.66
C THR A 83 -8.96 1.61 15.39
N PRO A 84 -9.31 1.37 16.67
CA PRO A 84 -10.05 2.36 17.45
C PRO A 84 -9.38 3.75 17.50
N GLU A 85 -8.05 3.79 17.47
CA GLU A 85 -7.26 5.01 17.65
C GLU A 85 -6.92 5.73 16.33
N GLY A 86 -7.04 5.06 15.18
CA GLY A 86 -6.63 5.61 13.91
C GLY A 86 -6.41 4.56 12.83
N VAL A 87 -5.55 4.88 11.86
CA VAL A 87 -5.26 4.00 10.73
C VAL A 87 -3.78 3.65 10.72
N ILE A 88 -3.48 2.36 10.60
CA ILE A 88 -2.12 1.85 10.46
C ILE A 88 -1.89 1.52 8.99
N THR A 89 -0.77 1.98 8.45
CA THR A 89 -0.34 1.71 7.09
C THR A 89 1.08 1.17 7.07
N ALA A 90 1.43 0.37 6.05
CA ALA A 90 2.74 -0.25 5.91
C ALA A 90 3.62 0.50 4.90
N THR A 91 4.81 0.89 5.34
CA THR A 91 5.87 1.36 4.43
C THR A 91 6.55 0.18 3.77
N ARG A 92 6.89 0.34 2.48
CA ARG A 92 7.81 -0.55 1.78
C ARG A 92 9.11 -0.75 2.57
N PRO A 93 9.76 -1.93 2.50
CA PRO A 93 11.01 -2.21 3.20
C PRO A 93 12.16 -1.24 2.87
N ASP A 94 12.14 -0.63 1.67
CA ASP A 94 13.09 0.37 1.22
C ASP A 94 12.88 1.77 1.83
N GLY A 95 11.85 1.94 2.68
CA GLY A 95 11.61 3.18 3.41
C GLY A 95 11.06 4.32 2.54
N GLY A 96 10.33 3.98 1.46
CA GLY A 96 9.81 4.89 0.43
C GLY A 96 9.52 6.35 0.82
N TYR A 97 9.70 7.27 -0.13
CA TYR A 97 9.82 8.73 0.10
C TYR A 97 8.86 9.37 1.12
N TRP A 98 7.61 8.92 1.18
CA TRP A 98 6.60 9.48 2.07
C TRP A 98 6.89 9.16 3.55
N ALA A 99 7.50 8.01 3.84
CA ALA A 99 7.89 7.65 5.20
C ALA A 99 9.07 8.51 5.67
N GLN A 100 10.02 8.80 4.78
CA GLN A 100 11.09 9.74 5.08
C GLN A 100 10.52 11.12 5.44
N ARG A 101 9.50 11.59 4.72
CA ARG A 101 8.84 12.86 5.04
C ARG A 101 8.20 12.89 6.43
N VAL A 102 7.61 11.77 6.89
CA VAL A 102 7.09 11.64 8.26
C VAL A 102 8.21 11.78 9.28
N ARG A 103 9.36 11.14 9.02
CA ARG A 103 10.56 11.24 9.87
C ARG A 103 11.13 12.65 9.93
N ASP A 104 11.09 13.35 8.80
CA ASP A 104 11.56 14.73 8.68
C ASP A 104 10.56 15.77 9.25
N GLY A 105 9.42 15.31 9.79
CA GLY A 105 8.44 16.16 10.49
C GLY A 105 7.25 16.63 9.65
N GLY A 106 7.19 16.28 8.35
CA GLY A 106 6.06 16.57 7.48
C GLY A 106 4.89 15.62 7.72
N LYS A 107 4.23 15.74 8.87
CA LYS A 107 3.27 14.75 9.40
C LYS A 107 1.81 15.05 9.07
N ASP A 108 1.46 16.32 8.91
CA ASP A 108 0.06 16.73 8.76
C ASP A 108 -0.42 16.59 7.32
N GLY A 109 -1.72 16.36 7.14
CA GLY A 109 -2.32 16.31 5.82
C GLY A 109 -3.74 15.75 5.82
N TRP A 110 -4.05 15.02 4.76
CA TRP A 110 -5.35 14.42 4.52
C TRP A 110 -5.23 12.93 4.26
N LEU A 111 -6.16 12.18 4.82
CA LEU A 111 -6.38 10.77 4.55
C LEU A 111 -7.76 10.61 3.92
N ARG A 112 -7.87 9.78 2.89
CA ARG A 112 -9.14 9.47 2.24
C ARG A 112 -9.34 7.97 2.14
N ILE A 113 -10.50 7.51 2.59
CA ILE A 113 -10.95 6.12 2.50
C ILE A 113 -12.33 6.14 1.85
N GLY A 114 -12.48 5.43 0.73
CA GLY A 114 -13.69 5.56 -0.10
C GLY A 114 -13.87 7.01 -0.57
N ASP A 115 -15.01 7.62 -0.21
CA ASP A 115 -15.26 9.04 -0.46
C ASP A 115 -14.98 9.95 0.75
N ALA A 116 -14.85 9.39 1.95
CA ALA A 116 -14.64 10.17 3.16
C ALA A 116 -13.18 10.65 3.26
N ARG A 117 -13.00 11.95 3.55
CA ARG A 117 -11.70 12.60 3.73
C ARG A 117 -11.56 13.15 5.14
N TYR A 118 -10.51 12.75 5.82
CA TYR A 118 -10.20 13.08 7.21
C TYR A 118 -8.92 13.90 7.30
N ALA A 119 -8.89 14.91 8.16
CA ALA A 119 -7.63 15.53 8.56
C ALA A 119 -6.78 14.48 9.30
N MET A 120 -5.49 14.44 9.01
CA MET A 120 -4.59 13.44 9.60
C MET A 120 -3.30 14.06 10.11
N GLN A 121 -2.68 13.35 11.04
CA GLN A 121 -1.29 13.50 11.42
C GLN A 121 -0.63 12.13 11.45
N ALA A 122 0.48 11.96 10.72
CA ALA A 122 1.21 10.71 10.64
C ALA A 122 2.33 10.63 11.69
N THR A 123 2.52 9.45 12.28
CA THR A 123 3.67 9.15 13.14
C THR A 123 4.22 7.78 12.74
N GLU A 124 5.55 7.68 12.70
CA GLU A 124 6.20 6.40 12.48
C GLU A 124 6.11 5.53 13.74
N ILE A 125 5.65 4.29 13.57
CA ILE A 125 5.61 3.30 14.64
C ILE A 125 6.93 2.53 14.64
N VAL A 126 7.66 2.61 15.76
CA VAL A 126 8.99 2.01 15.94
C VAL A 126 9.02 1.02 17.12
N GLY A 127 10.10 0.24 17.24
CA GLY A 127 10.33 -0.68 18.38
C GLY A 127 9.27 -1.78 18.51
N ASP A 128 8.96 -2.17 19.74
CA ASP A 128 8.00 -3.26 20.04
C ASP A 128 6.59 -3.00 19.50
N ALA A 129 6.20 -1.71 19.40
CA ALA A 129 4.93 -1.32 18.81
C ALA A 129 4.83 -1.74 17.33
N ARG A 130 5.96 -1.74 16.60
CA ARG A 130 6.01 -2.22 15.21
C ARG A 130 5.73 -3.71 15.11
N CYS A 131 6.32 -4.53 16.00
CA CYS A 131 6.08 -5.97 16.04
C CYS A 131 4.60 -6.28 16.33
N ARG A 132 3.98 -5.50 17.23
CA ARG A 132 2.55 -5.60 17.53
C ARG A 132 1.69 -5.24 16.32
N CYS A 133 1.99 -4.15 15.62
CA CYS A 133 1.29 -3.74 14.41
C CYS A 133 1.42 -4.79 13.29
N SER A 134 2.62 -5.36 13.12
CA SER A 134 2.85 -6.43 12.14
C SER A 134 2.02 -7.69 12.42
N ASN A 135 1.79 -8.02 13.69
CA ASN A 135 0.89 -9.12 14.04
C ASN A 135 -0.58 -8.77 13.78
N TYR A 136 -0.96 -7.52 14.02
CA TYR A 136 -2.32 -7.04 13.78
C TYR A 136 -2.68 -7.03 12.29
N THR A 137 -1.78 -6.53 11.42
CA THR A 137 -1.99 -6.57 9.97
C THR A 137 -2.06 -8.01 9.45
N ARG A 138 -1.23 -8.91 9.98
CA ARG A 138 -1.24 -10.34 9.62
C ARG A 138 -2.54 -11.06 10.04
N GLN A 139 -3.14 -10.66 11.16
CA GLN A 139 -4.41 -11.23 11.65
C GLN A 139 -5.63 -10.68 10.92
N ASN A 140 -5.49 -9.57 10.19
CA ASN A 140 -6.58 -8.88 9.52
C ASN A 140 -6.27 -8.72 8.01
N PRO A 141 -6.33 -9.81 7.22
CA PRO A 141 -5.79 -9.88 5.86
C PRO A 141 -6.48 -8.97 4.83
N HIS A 142 -7.59 -8.31 5.18
CA HIS A 142 -8.16 -7.23 4.38
C HIS A 142 -7.22 -6.02 4.27
N ALA A 143 -6.22 -5.91 5.16
CA ALA A 143 -5.09 -4.98 5.09
C ALA A 143 -4.23 -5.18 3.85
N ASP A 144 -4.05 -6.44 3.45
CA ASP A 144 -3.14 -6.86 2.40
C ASP A 144 -3.94 -6.85 1.09
N GLY A 145 -4.42 -5.66 0.69
CA GLY A 145 -5.40 -5.49 -0.38
C GLY A 145 -5.14 -6.38 -1.58
N HIS A 146 -5.87 -7.49 -1.70
CA HIS A 146 -5.87 -8.46 -2.80
C HIS A 146 -4.53 -8.80 -3.49
N SER A 147 -3.39 -8.57 -2.85
CA SER A 147 -2.09 -9.04 -3.32
C SER A 147 -1.70 -10.18 -2.40
N GLY A 148 -1.91 -11.39 -2.91
CA GLY A 148 -1.68 -12.65 -2.21
C GLY A 148 -0.41 -12.66 -1.36
N GLY A 149 -0.54 -13.30 -0.19
CA GLY A 149 0.54 -13.46 0.77
C GLY A 149 1.84 -13.91 0.11
N TRP A 150 2.92 -13.24 0.49
CA TRP A 150 4.26 -13.64 0.15
C TRP A 150 4.62 -14.91 0.93
N ALA A 151 4.64 -16.04 0.22
CA ALA A 151 5.49 -17.18 0.51
C ALA A 151 6.73 -17.10 -0.38
#